data_AF-A0A0J8AS03-F1
#
_entry.id   AF-A0A0J8AS03-F1
#
_cell.length_a   1.000
_cell.length_b   1.000
_cell.length_c   1.000
_cell.angle_alpha   90.00
_cell.angle_beta   90.00
_cell.angle_gamma   90.00
#
_symmetry.space_group_name_H-M   'P 1'
#
loop_
_entity.id
_entity.type
_entity.pdbx_description
1 polymer ?
#
loop_
_entity_poly.entity_id
_entity_poly.type
_entity_poly.pdbx_seq_one_letter_code
_entity_poly.pdbx_strand_id
1 'polypeptide(L)' 'MMMAMQGEELKAARKRLGWTQGRMAAELDLSPTFIGLMERGEKAIERRTELAVKALEYIAESRLGAAKPPPV' A
#
# COMPACT_ATOMS: atom_id res chain seq x y z
N MET A 1 -13.54 -6.25 15.17
CA MET A 1 -12.40 -5.31 15.02
C MET A 1 -11.90 -5.42 13.60
N MET A 2 -11.89 -4.34 12.80
CA MET A 2 -11.18 -4.36 11.50
C MET A 2 -9.70 -4.59 11.78
N MET A 3 -9.10 -5.62 11.17
CA MET A 3 -7.65 -5.81 11.27
C MET A 3 -6.94 -4.75 10.43
N ALA A 4 -5.98 -4.05 11.04
CA ALA A 4 -5.13 -3.09 10.35
C ALA A 4 -4.14 -3.82 9.44
N MET A 5 -3.82 -3.20 8.29
CA MET A 5 -2.79 -3.70 7.39
C MET A 5 -1.45 -3.88 8.11
N GLN A 6 -0.81 -5.02 7.87
CA GLN A 6 0.50 -5.37 8.42
C GLN A 6 1.63 -5.16 7.40
N GLY A 7 2.87 -5.14 7.90
CA GLY A 7 4.06 -4.87 7.08
C GLY A 7 4.22 -5.79 5.86
N GLU A 8 3.95 -7.09 6.01
CA GLU A 8 3.99 -8.04 4.89
C GLU A 8 2.89 -7.79 3.86
N GLU A 9 1.72 -7.29 4.27
CA GLU A 9 0.63 -6.91 3.34
C GLU A 9 1.00 -5.66 2.54
N LEU A 10 1.61 -4.65 3.18
CA LEU A 10 2.15 -3.47 2.51
C LEU A 10 3.22 -3.85 1.48
N LYS A 11 4.15 -4.73 1.88
CA LYS A 11 5.21 -5.24 1.00
C LYS A 11 4.64 -6.03 -0.18
N ALA A 12 3.61 -6.83 0.05
CA ALA A 12 2.92 -7.57 -1.00
C ALA A 12 2.23 -6.61 -1.99
N ALA A 13 1.53 -5.59 -1.50
CA ALA A 13 0.90 -4.56 -2.34
C ALA A 13 1.93 -3.84 -3.21
N ARG A 14 3.05 -3.40 -2.61
CA ARG A 14 4.15 -2.78 -3.34
C ARG A 14 4.68 -3.66 -4.48
N LYS A 15 4.84 -4.96 -4.21
CA LYS A 15 5.30 -5.93 -5.21
C LYS A 15 4.28 -6.15 -6.33
N ARG A 16 2.98 -6.23 -6.02
CA ARG A 16 1.91 -6.33 -7.02
C ARG A 16 1.87 -5.11 -7.95
N LEU A 17 2.14 -3.93 -7.40
CA LEU A 17 2.29 -2.69 -8.17
C LEU A 17 3.59 -2.63 -8.98
N GLY A 18 4.54 -3.55 -8.75
CA GLY A 18 5.85 -3.55 -9.41
C GLY A 18 6.76 -2.40 -8.95
N TRP A 19 6.59 -1.91 -7.72
CA TRP A 19 7.26 -0.70 -7.24
C TRP A 19 8.44 -0.99 -6.30
N THR A 20 9.41 -0.07 -6.33
CA THR A 20 10.45 0.02 -5.29
C THR A 20 9.89 0.71 -4.04
N GLN A 21 10.55 0.57 -2.88
CA GLN A 21 10.15 1.29 -1.67
C GLN A 21 10.16 2.81 -1.90
N GLY A 22 11.15 3.32 -2.65
CA GLY A 22 11.24 4.74 -2.98
C GLY A 22 10.09 5.25 -3.86
N ARG A 23 9.65 4.45 -4.84
CA ARG A 23 8.48 4.80 -5.65
C ARG A 23 7.19 4.83 -4.82
N MET A 24 6.97 3.80 -4.00
CA MET A 24 5.81 3.77 -3.10
C MET A 24 5.82 4.94 -2.12
N ALA A 25 6.99 5.30 -1.60
CA ALA A 25 7.15 6.46 -0.72
C ALA A 25 6.75 7.77 -1.42
N ALA A 26 7.17 7.97 -2.68
CA ALA A 26 6.80 9.15 -3.45
C ALA A 26 5.28 9.24 -3.70
N GLU A 27 4.62 8.13 -4.04
CA GLU A 27 3.17 8.08 -4.28
C GLU A 27 2.34 8.33 -3.00
N LEU A 28 2.91 8.03 -1.84
CA LEU A 28 2.26 8.19 -0.53
C LEU A 28 2.68 9.47 0.21
N ASP A 29 3.56 10.28 -0.38
CA ASP A 29 4.20 11.44 0.26
C ASP A 29 4.87 11.09 1.61
N LEU A 30 5.67 10.03 1.58
CA LEU A 30 6.43 9.50 2.73
C LEU A 30 7.91 9.36 2.37
N SER A 31 8.74 9.09 3.37
CA SER A 31 10.14 8.74 3.12
C SER A 31 10.30 7.24 2.80
N PRO A 32 11.28 6.86 1.95
CA PRO A 32 11.57 5.45 1.67
C PRO A 32 11.92 4.65 2.94
N THR A 33 12.62 5.29 3.88
CA THR A 33 12.94 4.72 5.20
C THR A 33 11.67 4.38 5.96
N PHE A 34 10.66 5.24 5.93
CA PHE A 34 9.40 5.02 6.63
C PHE A 34 8.61 3.84 6.04
N ILE A 35 8.62 3.68 4.71
CA ILE A 35 8.09 2.45 4.06
C ILE A 35 8.83 1.22 4.58
N GLY A 36 10.16 1.26 4.62
CA GLY A 36 10.97 0.14 5.13
C GLY A 36 10.67 -0.22 6.59
N LEU A 37 10.49 0.77 7.46
CA LEU A 37 10.10 0.56 8.86
C LEU A 37 8.73 -0.11 8.97
N MET A 38 7.75 0.33 8.17
CA MET A 38 6.42 -0.27 8.14
C MET A 38 6.45 -1.71 7.62
N GLU A 39 7.18 -1.99 6.55
CA GLU A 39 7.28 -3.35 5.98
C GLU A 39 7.92 -4.35 6.96
N ARG A 40 8.81 -3.90 7.84
CA ARG A 40 9.42 -4.74 8.90
C ARG A 40 8.59 -4.82 10.18
N GLY A 41 7.48 -4.10 10.25
CA GLY A 41 6.63 -4.03 11.45
C GLY A 41 7.19 -3.13 12.57
N GLU A 42 8.23 -2.34 12.30
CA GLU A 42 8.83 -1.40 13.25
C GLU A 42 8.02 -0.10 13.38
N LYS A 43 7.16 0.18 12.39
CA LYS A 43 6.17 1.26 12.44
C LYS A 43 4.79 0.74 12.06
N ALA A 44 3.78 1.21 12.78
CA ALA A 44 2.39 0.93 12.46
C ALA A 44 2.00 1.59 11.12
N ILE A 45 1.17 0.90 10.35
CA ILE A 45 0.57 1.45 9.14
C ILE A 45 -0.71 2.15 9.55
N GLU A 46 -0.74 3.48 9.42
CA GLU A 46 -1.94 4.26 9.72
C GLU A 46 -3.06 3.92 8.74
N ARG A 47 -4.31 4.07 9.20
CA ARG A 47 -5.50 3.83 8.36
C ARG A 47 -5.47 4.63 7.06
N ARG A 48 -4.96 5.87 7.08
CA ARG A 48 -4.81 6.71 5.88
C ARG A 48 -3.89 6.06 4.85
N THR A 49 -2.74 5.55 5.29
CA THR A 49 -1.75 4.87 4.44
C THR A 49 -2.32 3.57 3.90
N GLU A 50 -2.99 2.77 4.73
CA GLU A 50 -3.67 1.55 4.30
C GLU A 50 -4.69 1.84 3.17
N LEU A 51 -5.55 2.84 3.36
CA LEU A 51 -6.57 3.21 2.39
C LEU A 51 -5.96 3.72 1.08
N ALA A 52 -4.89 4.53 1.17
CA ALA A 52 -4.17 5.01 -0.01
C ALA A 52 -3.55 3.85 -0.81
N VAL A 53 -2.92 2.88 -0.14
CA VAL A 53 -2.35 1.69 -0.81
C VAL A 53 -3.44 0.89 -1.53
N LYS A 54 -4.56 0.62 -0.85
CA LYS A 54 -5.70 -0.08 -1.46
C LYS A 54 -6.27 0.67 -2.68
N ALA A 55 -6.34 2.00 -2.62
CA ALA A 55 -6.76 2.82 -3.75
C ALA A 55 -5.78 2.72 -4.94
N LEU A 56 -4.47 2.73 -4.67
CA LEU A 56 -3.45 2.60 -5.73
C LEU A 56 -3.50 1.24 -6.41
N GLU A 57 -3.70 0.15 -5.66
CA GLU A 57 -3.92 -1.19 -6.22
C GLU A 57 -5.18 -1.23 -7.09
N TYR A 58 -6.29 -0.72 -6.58
CA TYR A 58 -7.55 -0.66 -7.32
C TYR A 58 -7.43 0.14 -8.62
N ILE A 59 -6.76 1.30 -8.60
CA ILE A 59 -6.54 2.13 -9.79
C ILE A 59 -5.66 1.40 -10.79
N ALA A 60 -4.60 0.73 -10.33
CA ALA A 60 -3.72 -0.06 -11.20
C ALA A 60 -4.49 -1.22 -11.87
N GLU A 61 -5.28 -1.98 -11.11
CA GLU A 61 -6.13 -3.05 -11.63
C GLU A 61 -7.20 -2.54 -12.59
N SER A 62 -7.82 -1.40 -12.29
CA SER A 62 -8.85 -0.79 -13.14
C SER A 62 -8.27 -0.35 -14.49
N ARG A 63 -7.04 0.19 -14.50
CA ARG A 63 -6.32 0.56 -15.73
C ARG A 63 -5.92 -0.65 -16.56
N LEU A 64 -5.76 -1.81 -15.93
CA LEU A 64 -5.50 -3.09 -16.59
C LEU A 64 -6.79 -3.84 -17.00
N GLY A 65 -7.96 -3.23 -16.78
CA GLY A 65 -9.26 -3.79 -17.19
C GLY A 65 -9.83 -4.88 -16.27
N ALA A 66 -9.34 -5.01 -15.03
CA ALA A 66 -9.61 -6.17 -14.17
C ALA A 66 -10.45 -5.90 -12.89
N ALA A 67 -10.81 -4.65 -12.54
CA ALA A 67 -11.26 -4.34 -11.18
C ALA A 67 -12.80 -4.36 -10.95
N LYS A 68 -13.23 -5.04 -9.88
CA LYS A 68 -14.56 -4.93 -9.24
C LYS A 68 -14.55 -3.75 -8.23
N PRO A 69 -15.62 -2.92 -8.11
CA PRO A 69 -15.62 -1.74 -7.25
C PRO A 69 -15.33 -2.06 -5.77
N PRO A 70 -14.73 -1.11 -5.02
CA PRO A 70 -14.41 -1.31 -3.61
C PRO A 70 -15.69 -1.55 -2.79
N PRO A 71 -15.67 -2.46 -1.79
CA PRO A 71 -16.76 -2.56 -0.83
C PRO A 71 -16.79 -1.28 0.01
N VAL A 72 -17.96 -0.62 0.02
CA VAL A 72 -18.33 0.45 0.96
C VAL A 72 -18.51 -0.10 2.36
#